data_AF-A0A1V0B7I8-F1
#
_entry.id   AF-A0A1V0B7I8-F1
#
_cell.length_a   1.000
_cell.length_b   1.000
_cell.length_c   1.000
_cell.angle_alpha   90.00
_cell.angle_beta   90.00
_cell.angle_gamma   90.00
#
_symmetry.space_group_name_H-M   'P 1'
#
loop_
_entity.id
_entity.type
_entity.pdbx_description
1 polymer ?
#
loop_
_entity_poly.entity_id
_entity_poly.type
_entity_poly.pdbx_seq_one_letter_code
_entity_poly.pdbx_strand_id
1 'polypeptide(L)'
;MPKAIRWYVRAVDAMNRFIGRCTMYLIFVMIGVLLYSSISKTFFTPALWTMETAQFLMVGYFLIGGAYSMQLGSHVRMDLLYSRWSSRTRAVIDAFTIILLIVYLCFLLYGGISSSYYALEYNETSFSSWSPRMAPIKIIMTIGVALMLLQAISTFFKDVAVAWGKPLE
;
A
#
# COMPACT_ATOMS: atom_id res chain seq x y z
N MET A 1 -18.74 -20.65 -1.27
CA MET A 1 -17.80 -20.23 -2.31
C MET A 1 -16.89 -21.38 -2.73
N PRO A 2 -16.48 -21.45 -4.00
CA PRO A 2 -15.56 -22.48 -4.49
C PRO A 2 -14.25 -22.49 -3.68
N LYS A 3 -13.65 -23.68 -3.54
CA LYS A 3 -12.43 -23.89 -2.73
C LYS A 3 -11.26 -23.01 -3.18
N ALA A 4 -11.16 -22.72 -4.48
CA ALA A 4 -10.13 -21.86 -5.06
C ALA A 4 -10.15 -20.43 -4.51
N ILE A 5 -11.33 -19.80 -4.39
CA ILE A 5 -11.46 -18.42 -3.88
C ILE A 5 -11.04 -18.35 -2.41
N ARG A 6 -11.44 -19.34 -1.59
CA ARG A 6 -11.02 -19.41 -0.19
C ARG A 6 -9.51 -19.54 -0.02
N TRP A 7 -8.88 -20.34 -0.88
CA TRP A 7 -7.43 -20.49 -0.87
C TRP A 7 -6.73 -19.19 -1.28
N TYR A 8 -7.21 -18.54 -2.34
CA TYR A 8 -6.69 -17.24 -2.79
C TYR A 8 -6.75 -16.19 -1.67
N VAL A 9 -7.92 -16.02 -1.04
CA VAL A 9 -8.12 -15.05 0.06
C VAL A 9 -7.12 -15.30 1.19
N ARG A 10 -6.98 -16.57 1.62
CA ARG A 10 -6.04 -16.93 2.69
C ARG A 10 -4.58 -16.70 2.33
N ALA A 11 -4.20 -17.01 1.09
CA ALA A 11 -2.83 -16.82 0.61
C ALA A 11 -2.47 -15.32 0.55
N VAL A 12 -3.34 -14.50 -0.04
CA VAL A 12 -3.15 -13.04 -0.13
C VAL A 12 -3.14 -12.43 1.27
N ASP A 13 -4.07 -12.83 2.13
CA ASP A 13 -4.12 -12.32 3.51
C ASP A 13 -2.87 -12.67 4.31
N ALA A 14 -2.37 -13.90 4.19
CA ALA A 14 -1.15 -14.33 4.89
C ALA A 14 0.08 -13.56 4.38
N MET A 15 0.19 -13.41 3.06
CA MET A 15 1.26 -12.66 2.42
C MET A 15 1.27 -11.19 2.86
N ASN A 16 0.14 -10.51 2.75
CA ASN A 16 0.03 -9.09 3.13
C ASN A 16 0.23 -8.88 4.63
N ARG A 17 -0.15 -9.83 5.48
CA ARG A 17 0.12 -9.78 6.92
C ARG A 17 1.60 -9.93 7.23
N PHE A 18 2.30 -10.83 6.54
CA PHE A 18 3.74 -10.99 6.70
C PHE A 18 4.49 -9.74 6.24
N ILE A 19 4.22 -9.30 5.01
CA ILE A 19 4.85 -8.10 4.43
C ILE A 19 4.54 -6.87 5.28
N GLY A 20 3.28 -6.66 5.65
CA GLY A 20 2.86 -5.53 6.49
C GLY A 20 3.57 -5.49 7.85
N ARG A 21 3.74 -6.64 8.51
CA ARG A 21 4.50 -6.71 9.78
C ARG A 21 5.97 -6.37 9.60
N CYS A 22 6.59 -6.82 8.51
CA CYS A 22 7.96 -6.41 8.18
C CYS A 22 8.03 -4.90 7.92
N THR A 23 7.07 -4.36 7.16
CA THR A 23 6.97 -2.93 6.83
C THR A 23 6.78 -2.06 8.07
N MET A 24 6.08 -2.52 9.10
CA MET A 24 5.94 -1.75 10.35
C MET A 24 7.29 -1.35 10.94
N TYR A 25 8.33 -2.18 10.79
CA TYR A 25 9.66 -1.87 11.33
C TYR A 25 10.43 -0.82 10.52
N LEU A 26 10.02 -0.50 9.29
CA LEU A 26 10.64 0.58 8.50
C LEU A 26 10.54 1.95 9.17
N ILE A 27 9.54 2.15 10.06
CA ILE A 27 9.42 3.40 10.80
C ILE A 27 10.64 3.64 11.70
N PHE A 28 11.21 2.59 12.31
CA PHE A 28 12.41 2.71 13.13
C PHE A 28 13.64 3.07 12.29
N VAL A 29 13.73 2.51 11.08
CA VAL A 29 14.79 2.87 10.12
C VAL A 29 14.66 4.34 9.72
N MET A 30 13.45 4.79 9.42
CA MET A 30 13.18 6.19 9.08
C MET A 30 13.52 7.14 10.25
N ILE A 31 13.14 6.79 11.47
CA ILE A 31 13.53 7.53 12.68
C ILE A 31 15.05 7.62 12.80
N GLY A 32 15.78 6.51 12.58
CA GLY A 32 17.25 6.50 12.58
C GLY A 32 17.86 7.46 11.55
N VAL A 33 17.34 7.48 10.32
CA VAL A 33 17.79 8.39 9.26
C VAL A 33 17.52 9.85 9.64
N LEU A 34 16.35 10.15 10.20
CA LEU A 34 16.00 11.51 10.63
C LEU A 34 16.83 11.98 11.82
N LEU A 35 17.07 11.10 12.80
CA LEU A 35 17.96 11.39 13.93
C LEU A 35 19.38 11.68 13.45
N TYR A 36 19.90 10.89 12.52
CA TYR A 36 21.19 11.16 11.90
C TYR A 36 21.19 12.50 11.15
N SER A 37 20.12 12.82 10.41
CA SER A 37 19.96 14.12 9.76
C SER A 37 20.06 15.27 10.77
N SER A 38 19.34 15.17 11.89
CA SER A 38 19.37 16.17 12.96
C SER A 38 20.77 16.32 13.57
N ILE A 39 21.43 15.21 13.92
CA ILE A 39 22.80 15.25 14.49
C ILE A 39 23.78 15.85 13.47
N SER A 40 23.71 15.43 12.21
CA SER A 40 24.60 15.91 11.16
C SER A 40 24.46 17.42 10.91
N LYS A 41 23.25 17.97 11.01
CA LYS A 41 23.00 19.40 10.82
C LYS A 41 23.46 20.25 12.01
N THR A 42 23.43 19.70 13.22
CA THR A 42 23.82 20.42 14.43
C THR A 42 25.34 20.38 14.67
N PHE A 43 25.98 19.24 14.41
CA PHE A 43 27.38 19.01 14.80
C PHE A 43 28.35 18.82 13.62
N PHE A 44 27.86 18.57 12.41
CA PHE A 44 28.68 18.23 11.25
C PHE A 44 28.26 19.03 10.00
N THR A 45 28.79 18.67 8.83
CA THR A 45 28.28 19.16 7.54
C THR A 45 26.94 18.49 7.21
N PRO A 46 25.90 19.24 6.80
CA PRO A 46 24.59 18.68 6.49
C PRO A 46 24.66 17.53 5.47
N ALA A 47 24.20 16.35 5.87
CA ALA A 47 24.17 15.18 5.00
C ALA A 47 23.02 15.28 3.99
N LEU A 48 23.35 15.54 2.72
CA LEU A 48 22.39 15.78 1.63
C LEU A 48 21.47 14.57 1.34
N TRP A 49 21.95 13.35 1.57
CA TRP A 49 21.23 12.10 1.29
C TRP A 49 20.06 11.81 2.25
N THR A 50 20.08 12.42 3.44
CA THR A 50 19.18 12.05 4.54
C THR A 50 17.73 12.41 4.26
N MET A 51 17.48 13.53 3.57
CA MET A 51 16.14 14.00 3.25
C MET A 51 15.43 13.06 2.26
N GLU A 52 16.10 12.71 1.17
CA GLU A 52 15.49 11.85 0.14
C GLU A 52 15.36 10.40 0.60
N THR A 53 16.34 9.92 1.37
CA THR A 53 16.23 8.59 1.96
C THR A 53 15.03 8.51 2.90
N ALA A 54 14.79 9.54 3.72
CA ALA A 54 13.58 9.61 4.55
C ALA A 54 12.29 9.65 3.70
N GLN A 55 12.28 10.40 2.59
CA GLN A 55 11.12 10.43 1.67
C GLN A 55 10.88 9.07 1.00
N PHE A 56 11.92 8.37 0.53
CA PHE A 56 11.80 7.05 -0.05
C PHE A 56 11.33 6.01 0.95
N LEU A 57 11.86 6.06 2.18
CA LEU A 57 11.40 5.20 3.28
C LEU A 57 9.93 5.49 3.61
N MET A 58 9.53 6.76 3.66
CA MET A 58 8.15 7.17 3.89
C MET A 58 7.22 6.63 2.80
N VAL A 59 7.55 6.84 1.52
CA VAL A 59 6.74 6.36 0.39
C VAL A 59 6.63 4.84 0.38
N GLY A 60 7.75 4.13 0.60
CA GLY A 60 7.75 2.67 0.71
C GLY A 60 6.90 2.17 1.89
N TYR A 61 7.02 2.83 3.05
CA TYR A 61 6.23 2.52 4.24
C TYR A 61 4.73 2.69 3.98
N PHE A 62 4.31 3.81 3.39
CA PHE A 62 2.90 4.09 3.12
C PHE A 62 2.29 3.15 2.06
N LEU A 63 2.99 2.91 0.95
CA LEU A 63 2.41 2.11 -0.13
C LEU A 63 2.40 0.62 0.18
N ILE A 64 3.48 0.07 0.73
CA ILE A 64 3.49 -1.34 1.13
C ILE A 64 2.57 -1.54 2.34
N GLY A 65 2.63 -0.63 3.33
CA GLY A 65 1.83 -0.69 4.54
C GLY A 65 0.34 -0.47 4.29
N GLY A 66 -0.03 0.24 3.22
CA GLY A 66 -1.43 0.50 2.93
C GLY A 66 -2.21 -0.74 2.47
N ALA A 67 -1.58 -1.72 1.81
CA ALA A 67 -2.22 -3.03 1.57
C ALA A 67 -2.58 -3.73 2.88
N TYR A 68 -1.69 -3.64 3.87
CA TYR A 68 -1.91 -4.20 5.21
C TYR A 68 -2.95 -3.40 6.02
N SER A 69 -2.94 -2.07 5.93
CA SER A 69 -3.98 -1.22 6.54
C SER A 69 -5.37 -1.53 5.99
N MET A 70 -5.47 -1.76 4.68
CA MET A 70 -6.72 -2.17 4.05
C MET A 70 -7.20 -3.53 4.52
N GLN A 71 -6.28 -4.48 4.73
CA GLN A 71 -6.60 -5.77 5.33
C GLN A 71 -7.20 -5.63 6.75
N LEU A 72 -6.65 -4.72 7.56
CA LEU A 72 -7.14 -4.45 8.91
C LEU A 72 -8.44 -3.65 8.96
N GLY A 73 -8.89 -3.13 7.81
CA GLY A 73 -10.07 -2.25 7.75
C GLY A 73 -9.85 -0.91 8.45
N SER A 74 -8.60 -0.49 8.65
CA SER A 74 -8.24 0.73 9.39
C SER A 74 -8.41 2.02 8.58
N HIS A 75 -8.93 1.95 7.36
CA HIS A 75 -9.35 3.14 6.62
C HIS A 75 -10.57 3.75 7.29
N VAL A 76 -10.58 5.09 7.41
CA VAL A 76 -11.72 5.81 7.95
C VAL A 76 -12.94 5.54 7.07
N ARG A 77 -13.90 4.82 7.62
CA ARG A 77 -15.20 4.56 6.99
C ARG A 77 -16.20 5.60 7.53
N MET A 78 -17.20 5.94 6.72
CA MET A 78 -18.24 6.87 7.12
C MET A 78 -19.26 6.18 8.04
N ASP A 79 -18.84 5.81 9.26
CA ASP A 79 -19.59 4.94 10.16
C ASP A 79 -21.00 5.47 10.52
N LEU A 80 -21.20 6.80 10.46
CA LEU A 80 -22.50 7.44 10.70
C LEU A 80 -23.59 7.01 9.71
N LEU A 81 -23.28 6.93 8.41
CA LEU A 81 -24.24 6.47 7.40
C LEU A 81 -24.44 4.96 7.46
N TYR A 82 -23.37 4.21 7.73
CA TYR A 82 -23.40 2.75 7.77
C TYR A 82 -24.22 2.20 8.96
N SER A 83 -24.28 2.93 10.08
CA SER A 83 -24.99 2.49 11.31
C SER A 83 -26.47 2.19 11.09
N ARG A 84 -27.12 2.83 10.10
CA ARG A 84 -28.56 2.69 9.83
C ARG A 84 -28.90 1.64 8.77
N TRP A 85 -27.89 1.05 8.11
CA TRP A 85 -28.10 0.13 7.00
C TRP A 85 -28.03 -1.34 7.44
N SER A 86 -28.86 -2.18 6.81
CA SER A 86 -28.81 -3.63 7.00
C SER A 86 -27.47 -4.22 6.53
N SER A 87 -27.04 -5.34 7.10
CA SER A 87 -25.78 -6.00 6.75
C SER A 87 -25.67 -6.35 5.26
N ARG A 88 -26.79 -6.63 4.59
CA ARG A 88 -26.82 -6.89 3.13
C ARG A 88 -26.62 -5.61 2.33
N THR A 89 -27.31 -4.52 2.69
CA THR A 89 -27.15 -3.23 2.00
C THR A 89 -25.72 -2.71 2.13
N ARG A 90 -25.12 -2.84 3.32
CA ARG A 90 -23.71 -2.51 3.56
C ARG A 90 -22.78 -3.31 2.65
N ALA A 91 -22.92 -4.63 2.62
CA ALA A 91 -22.08 -5.49 1.79
C ALA A 91 -22.20 -5.21 0.28
N VAL A 92 -23.39 -4.83 -0.21
CA VAL A 92 -23.59 -4.46 -1.62
C VAL A 92 -22.90 -3.14 -1.96
N ILE A 93 -22.98 -2.14 -1.08
CA ILE A 93 -22.29 -0.85 -1.28
C ILE A 93 -20.77 -1.02 -1.15
N ASP A 94 -20.30 -1.80 -0.19
CA ASP A 94 -18.88 -2.14 -0.04
C ASP A 94 -18.37 -2.87 -1.31
N ALA A 95 -19.13 -3.84 -1.83
CA ALA A 95 -18.79 -4.54 -3.07
C ALA A 95 -18.76 -3.61 -4.30
N PHE A 96 -19.62 -2.59 -4.37
CA PHE A 96 -19.61 -1.60 -5.46
C PHE A 96 -18.42 -0.64 -5.34
N THR A 97 -18.20 -0.09 -4.15
CA THR A 97 -17.11 0.87 -3.90
C THR A 97 -15.74 0.23 -4.10
N ILE A 98 -15.58 -1.06 -3.75
CA ILE A 98 -14.31 -1.75 -3.97
C ILE A 98 -14.03 -2.06 -5.44
N ILE A 99 -15.06 -2.22 -6.29
CA ILE A 99 -14.86 -2.32 -7.75
C ILE A 99 -14.25 -1.02 -8.28
N LEU A 100 -14.77 0.14 -7.85
CA LEU A 100 -14.19 1.43 -8.23
C LEU A 100 -12.75 1.56 -7.75
N LEU A 101 -12.44 1.09 -6.54
CA LEU A 101 -11.08 1.03 -6.02
C LEU A 101 -10.18 0.13 -6.87
N ILE A 102 -10.66 -1.06 -7.27
CA ILE A 102 -9.91 -1.98 -8.15
C ILE A 102 -9.61 -1.32 -9.49
N VAL A 103 -10.59 -0.65 -10.10
CA VAL A 103 -10.38 0.07 -11.37
C VAL A 103 -9.31 1.16 -11.20
N TYR A 104 -9.41 1.97 -10.15
CA TYR A 104 -8.40 2.98 -9.83
C TYR A 104 -7.01 2.36 -9.65
N LEU A 105 -6.90 1.27 -8.87
CA LEU A 105 -5.63 0.58 -8.63
C LEU A 105 -5.05 -0.05 -9.91
N CYS A 106 -5.88 -0.52 -10.85
CA CYS A 106 -5.42 -1.01 -12.15
C CYS A 106 -4.77 0.11 -12.99
N PHE A 107 -5.41 1.29 -13.06
CA PHE A 107 -4.83 2.44 -13.75
C PHE A 107 -3.56 2.94 -13.05
N LEU A 108 -3.57 2.96 -11.72
CA LEU A 108 -2.40 3.34 -10.92
C LEU A 108 -1.24 2.36 -11.14
N LEU A 109 -1.51 1.07 -11.23
CA LEU A 109 -0.52 0.03 -11.51
C LEU A 109 0.06 0.18 -12.92
N TYR A 110 -0.79 0.42 -13.93
CA TYR A 110 -0.34 0.69 -15.29
C TYR A 110 0.59 1.91 -15.36
N GLY A 111 0.20 3.01 -14.72
CA GLY A 111 1.04 4.20 -14.59
C GLY A 111 2.35 3.93 -13.84
N GLY A 112 2.29 3.13 -12.76
CA GLY A 112 3.47 2.73 -11.99
C GLY A 112 4.47 1.88 -12.78
N ILE A 113 3.99 0.90 -13.53
CA ILE A 113 4.82 0.06 -14.41
C ILE A 113 5.49 0.91 -15.48
N SER A 114 4.71 1.76 -16.16
CA SER A 114 5.24 2.68 -17.18
C SER A 114 6.30 3.62 -16.61
N SER A 115 6.04 4.22 -15.44
CA SER A 115 6.98 5.12 -14.77
C SER A 115 8.25 4.40 -14.28
N SER A 116 8.12 3.15 -13.83
CA SER A 116 9.27 2.34 -13.38
C SER A 116 10.15 1.93 -14.54
N TYR A 117 9.54 1.55 -15.67
CA TYR A 117 10.24 1.24 -16.91
C TYR A 117 11.00 2.47 -17.43
N TYR A 118 10.33 3.62 -17.49
CA TYR A 118 10.96 4.89 -17.87
C TYR A 118 12.16 5.24 -16.97
N ALA A 119 12.02 5.09 -15.65
CA ALA A 119 13.11 5.40 -14.72
C ALA A 119 14.33 4.47 -14.87
N LEU A 120 14.12 3.21 -15.27
CA LEU A 120 15.20 2.26 -15.57
C LEU A 120 15.89 2.58 -16.90
N GLU A 121 15.11 2.87 -17.94
CA GLU A 121 15.64 3.15 -19.28
C GLU A 121 16.43 4.46 -19.31
N TYR A 122 15.89 5.53 -18.71
CA TYR A 122 16.49 6.86 -18.75
C TYR A 122 17.41 7.15 -17.55
N ASN A 123 17.66 6.18 -16.66
CA ASN A 123 18.40 6.35 -15.41
C ASN A 123 17.99 7.63 -14.66
N GLU A 124 16.68 7.81 -14.48
CA GLU A 124 16.12 9.02 -13.90
C GLU A 124 16.69 9.28 -12.52
N THR A 125 17.27 10.46 -12.34
CA THR A 125 17.82 10.92 -11.07
C THR A 125 16.93 11.99 -10.49
N SER A 126 16.89 12.06 -9.16
CA SER A 126 16.16 13.11 -8.48
C SER A 126 16.77 14.49 -8.76
N PHE A 127 15.93 15.52 -8.81
CA PHE A 127 16.34 16.92 -8.97
C PHE A 127 16.98 17.52 -7.71
N SER A 128 17.28 16.71 -6.69
CA SER A 128 17.95 17.15 -5.47
C SER A 128 19.46 17.30 -5.64
N SER A 129 20.11 17.93 -4.65
CA SER A 129 21.57 18.01 -4.55
C SER A 129 22.28 16.65 -4.39
N TRP A 130 21.57 15.58 -4.01
CA TRP A 130 22.14 14.23 -3.91
C TRP A 130 21.86 13.36 -5.15
N SER A 131 20.81 13.70 -5.91
CA SER A 131 20.44 13.09 -7.20
C SER A 131 20.43 11.55 -7.22
N PRO A 132 19.81 10.86 -6.23
CA PRO A 132 19.70 9.41 -6.25
C PRO A 132 18.85 8.94 -7.43
N ARG A 133 19.14 7.71 -7.87
CA ARG A 133 18.33 7.04 -8.90
C ARG A 133 16.91 6.81 -8.38
N MET A 134 15.91 7.23 -9.15
CA MET A 134 14.49 7.09 -8.80
C MET A 134 13.92 5.69 -9.09
N ALA A 135 14.63 4.88 -9.88
CA ALA A 135 14.16 3.55 -10.26
C ALA A 135 13.81 2.63 -9.06
N PRO A 136 14.63 2.52 -8.00
CA PRO A 136 14.33 1.63 -6.87
C PRO A 136 13.02 2.00 -6.16
N ILE A 137 12.77 3.30 -5.94
CA ILE A 137 11.56 3.72 -5.24
C ILE A 137 10.32 3.49 -6.11
N LYS A 138 10.38 3.81 -7.42
CA LYS A 138 9.24 3.57 -8.34
C LYS A 138 8.87 2.09 -8.46
N ILE A 139 9.86 1.21 -8.44
CA ILE A 139 9.64 -0.25 -8.39
C ILE A 139 8.91 -0.64 -7.10
N ILE A 140 9.40 -0.15 -5.94
CA ILE A 140 8.76 -0.39 -4.64
C ILE A 140 7.32 0.12 -4.62
N MET A 141 7.08 1.32 -5.18
CA MET A 141 5.74 1.89 -5.30
C MET A 141 4.82 0.97 -6.13
N THR A 142 5.30 0.50 -7.27
CA THR A 142 4.55 -0.39 -8.18
C THR A 142 4.22 -1.72 -7.49
N ILE A 143 5.17 -2.28 -6.73
CA ILE A 143 4.93 -3.48 -5.92
C ILE A 143 3.87 -3.21 -4.84
N GLY A 144 3.95 -2.08 -4.13
CA GLY A 144 2.96 -1.71 -3.12
C GLY A 144 1.54 -1.59 -3.70
N VAL A 145 1.41 -0.97 -4.87
CA VAL A 145 0.13 -0.87 -5.59
C VAL A 145 -0.37 -2.25 -6.03
N ALA A 146 0.51 -3.14 -6.52
CA ALA A 146 0.14 -4.50 -6.87
C ALA A 146 -0.37 -5.29 -5.64
N LEU A 147 0.29 -5.15 -4.48
CA LEU A 147 -0.15 -5.78 -3.22
C LEU A 147 -1.51 -5.25 -2.75
N MET A 148 -1.74 -3.94 -2.87
CA MET A 148 -3.05 -3.33 -2.61
C MET A 148 -4.13 -3.89 -3.54
N LEU A 149 -3.83 -4.01 -4.84
CA LEU A 149 -4.77 -4.56 -5.81
C LEU A 149 -5.17 -6.00 -5.46
N LEU A 150 -4.19 -6.84 -5.10
CA LEU A 150 -4.46 -8.21 -4.63
C LEU A 150 -5.33 -8.20 -3.37
N GLN A 151 -5.05 -7.32 -2.41
CA GLN A 151 -5.89 -7.21 -1.21
C GLN A 151 -7.30 -6.72 -1.53
N ALA A 152 -7.46 -5.78 -2.46
CA ALA A 152 -8.77 -5.26 -2.85
C ALA A 152 -9.65 -6.35 -3.47
N ILE A 153 -9.06 -7.19 -4.33
CA ILE A 153 -9.74 -8.37 -4.89
C ILE A 153 -10.12 -9.35 -3.77
N SER A 154 -9.22 -9.59 -2.81
CA SER A 154 -9.53 -10.44 -1.66
C SER A 154 -10.69 -9.91 -0.82
N THR A 155 -10.75 -8.60 -0.58
CA THR A 155 -11.84 -7.95 0.17
C THR A 155 -13.14 -8.00 -0.62
N PHE A 156 -13.12 -7.79 -1.94
CA PHE A 156 -14.30 -7.93 -2.79
C PHE A 156 -14.93 -9.34 -2.68
N PHE A 157 -14.11 -10.40 -2.69
CA PHE A 157 -14.63 -11.75 -2.49
C PHE A 157 -15.23 -11.95 -1.10
N LYS A 158 -14.70 -11.31 -0.05
CA LYS A 158 -15.29 -11.35 1.29
C LYS A 158 -16.65 -10.63 1.32
N ASP A 159 -16.75 -9.45 0.73
CA ASP A 159 -17.98 -8.66 0.70
C ASP A 159 -19.09 -9.37 -0.08
N VAL A 160 -18.77 -9.99 -1.21
CA VAL A 160 -19.71 -10.83 -1.98
C VAL A 160 -20.17 -12.04 -1.17
N ALA A 161 -19.28 -12.64 -0.35
CA ALA A 161 -19.62 -13.78 0.50
C ALA A 161 -20.63 -13.38 1.59
N VAL A 162 -20.44 -12.20 2.19
CA VAL A 162 -21.34 -11.62 3.18
C VAL A 162 -22.68 -11.27 2.54
N ALA A 163 -22.69 -10.68 1.33
CA ALA A 163 -23.91 -10.36 0.60
C ALA A 163 -24.77 -11.60 0.31
N TRP A 164 -24.13 -12.75 0.01
CA TRP A 164 -24.79 -14.05 -0.15
C TRP A 164 -25.12 -14.79 1.16
N GLY A 165 -24.80 -14.22 2.32
CA GLY A 165 -25.13 -14.81 3.63
C GLY A 165 -24.25 -16.00 4.03
N LYS A 166 -23.08 -16.19 3.39
CA LYS A 166 -22.09 -17.22 3.76
C LYS A 166 -20.75 -16.54 4.05
N PRO A 167 -20.59 -15.88 5.21
CA PRO A 167 -19.35 -15.17 5.54
C PRO A 167 -18.16 -16.12 5.47
N LEU A 168 -17.09 -15.66 4.84
CA LEU A 168 -15.80 -16.35 4.82
C LEU A 168 -14.95 -15.84 5.98
N GLU A 169 -14.71 -16.70 6.96
CA GLU A 169 -13.63 -16.52 7.94
C GLU A 169 -12.26 -16.93 7.36
#